data_AF-W4HFW6-F1
#
_entry.id   AF-W4HFW6-F1
#
_cell.length_a   1.000
_cell.length_b   1.000
_cell.length_c   1.000
_cell.angle_alpha   90.00
_cell.angle_beta   90.00
_cell.angle_gamma   90.00
#
_symmetry.space_group_name_H-M   'P 1'
#
loop_
_entity.id
_entity.type
_entity.pdbx_description
1 polymer ?
#
loop_
_entity_poly.entity_id
_entity_poly.type
_entity_poly.pdbx_seq_one_letter_code
_entity_poly.pdbx_strand_id
1 'polypeptide(L)'
;MSTLDRRFNKLAKDQRPKYPPPFSLRLTFDERAKLDLLRGSMPLGRYIREQVLGDDAAPRKKRGRYPVKDHEALGRVLGALGSSRLSSNLNQLARASNSGSLPVSPETEADLRQACEDVKAMRQELLRALGSISDGGEP
;
A
#
# COMPACT_ATOMS: atom_id res chain seq x y z
N MET A 1 6.69 -41.93 -14.34
CA MET A 1 6.77 -40.96 -15.45
C MET A 1 6.48 -39.56 -14.91
N SER A 2 7.53 -38.78 -14.58
CA SER A 2 7.39 -37.37 -14.14
C SER A 2 7.23 -36.46 -15.36
N THR A 3 6.02 -35.96 -15.58
CA THR A 3 5.70 -34.98 -16.65
C THR A 3 5.51 -33.55 -16.10
N LEU A 4 5.60 -33.36 -14.78
CA LEU A 4 5.43 -32.05 -14.14
C LEU A 4 6.70 -31.18 -14.21
N ASP A 5 7.90 -31.77 -14.28
CA ASP A 5 9.15 -31.00 -14.30
C ASP A 5 9.45 -30.31 -15.64
N ARG A 6 9.04 -30.92 -16.76
CA ARG A 6 9.39 -30.38 -18.10
C ARG A 6 8.65 -29.09 -18.43
N ARG A 7 7.41 -28.91 -17.94
CA ARG A 7 6.64 -27.68 -18.15
C ARG A 7 7.21 -26.52 -17.34
N PHE A 8 7.58 -26.76 -16.08
CA PHE A 8 8.19 -25.75 -15.23
C PHE A 8 9.53 -25.25 -15.79
N ASN A 9 10.40 -26.17 -16.20
CA ASN A 9 11.69 -25.83 -16.81
C ASN A 9 11.55 -25.06 -18.14
N LYS A 10 10.51 -25.34 -18.93
CA LYS A 10 10.22 -24.59 -20.17
C LYS A 10 9.77 -23.16 -19.89
N LEU A 11 8.86 -22.98 -18.92
CA LEU A 11 8.39 -21.65 -18.48
C LEU A 11 9.50 -20.81 -17.84
N ALA A 12 10.42 -21.42 -17.10
CA ALA A 12 11.59 -20.72 -16.56
C ALA A 12 12.60 -20.32 -17.64
N LYS A 13 12.76 -21.13 -18.68
CA LYS A 13 13.72 -20.89 -19.78
C LYS A 13 13.26 -19.81 -20.76
N ASP A 14 11.94 -19.62 -20.92
CA ASP A 14 11.37 -18.59 -21.80
C ASP A 14 11.34 -17.18 -21.17
N GLN A 15 11.71 -17.03 -19.89
CA GLN A 15 11.85 -15.71 -19.28
C GLN A 15 13.17 -15.06 -19.69
N ARG A 16 13.19 -14.47 -20.89
CA ARG A 16 14.28 -13.57 -21.28
C ARG A 16 14.33 -12.41 -20.28
N PRO A 17 15.50 -12.09 -19.71
CA PRO A 17 15.59 -11.01 -18.74
C PRO A 17 15.17 -9.70 -19.43
N LYS A 18 14.30 -8.94 -18.76
CA LYS A 18 13.79 -7.64 -19.25
C LYS A 18 14.91 -6.61 -19.46
N TYR A 19 16.11 -6.88 -18.91
CA TYR A 19 17.27 -6.01 -18.97
C TYR A 19 18.52 -6.82 -19.30
N PRO A 20 19.54 -6.20 -19.95
CA PRO A 20 20.84 -6.82 -20.10
C PRO A 20 21.45 -7.17 -18.72
N PRO A 21 22.34 -8.16 -18.67
CA PRO A 21 23.04 -8.50 -17.43
C PRO A 21 23.79 -7.28 -16.87
N PRO A 22 23.94 -7.19 -15.54
CA PRO A 22 24.59 -6.04 -14.92
C PRO A 22 26.08 -5.96 -15.32
N PHE A 23 26.58 -4.74 -15.48
CA PHE A 23 28.01 -4.49 -15.68
C PHE A 23 28.76 -4.67 -14.36
N SER A 24 29.77 -5.53 -14.35
CA SER A 24 30.63 -5.78 -13.20
C SER A 24 31.92 -4.98 -13.31
N LEU A 25 32.17 -4.09 -12.35
CA LEU A 25 33.39 -3.29 -12.26
C LEU A 25 34.23 -3.76 -11.06
N ARG A 26 35.50 -4.13 -11.30
CA ARG A 26 36.46 -4.40 -10.22
C ARG A 26 37.01 -3.07 -9.71
N LEU A 27 37.06 -2.94 -8.40
CA LEU A 27 37.60 -1.78 -7.70
C LEU A 27 38.63 -2.27 -6.69
N THR A 28 39.77 -1.60 -6.62
CA THR A 28 40.68 -1.72 -5.48
C THR A 28 40.04 -1.14 -4.23
N PHE A 29 40.65 -1.41 -3.06
CA PHE A 29 40.18 -0.89 -1.78
C PHE A 29 40.13 0.65 -1.78
N ASP A 30 41.19 1.30 -2.26
CA ASP A 30 41.30 2.76 -2.24
C ASP A 30 40.30 3.42 -3.19
N GLU A 31 40.09 2.86 -4.38
CA GLU A 31 39.07 3.34 -5.31
C GLU A 31 37.67 3.20 -4.71
N ARG A 32 37.40 2.08 -4.05
CA ARG A 32 36.12 1.85 -3.39
C ARG A 32 35.90 2.85 -2.25
N ALA A 33 36.91 3.07 -1.41
CA ALA A 33 36.84 4.03 -0.32
C ALA A 33 36.59 5.47 -0.81
N LYS A 34 37.28 5.90 -1.88
CA LYS A 34 37.04 7.21 -2.51
C LYS A 34 35.61 7.34 -3.01
N LEU A 35 35.09 6.33 -3.70
CA LEU A 35 33.71 6.34 -4.18
C LEU A 35 32.69 6.34 -3.03
N ASP A 36 32.99 5.64 -1.93
CA ASP A 36 32.12 5.62 -0.75
C ASP A 36 32.12 6.95 0.02
N LEU A 37 33.21 7.73 -0.04
CA LEU A 37 33.24 9.11 0.44
C LEU A 37 32.44 10.06 -0.46
N LEU A 38 32.65 9.98 -1.78
CA LEU A 38 32.02 10.89 -2.75
C LEU A 38 30.49 10.71 -2.85
N ARG A 39 29.99 9.48 -2.71
CA ARG A 39 28.54 9.19 -2.76
C ARG A 39 27.74 9.78 -1.59
N GLY A 40 28.39 10.12 -0.47
CA GLY A 40 27.70 10.47 0.77
C GLY A 40 26.65 9.44 1.18
N SER A 41 25.39 9.88 1.34
CA SER A 41 24.26 9.02 1.75
C SER A 41 23.60 8.24 0.61
N MET A 42 23.94 8.52 -0.65
CA MET A 42 23.31 7.90 -1.82
C MET A 42 23.82 6.48 -2.04
N PRO A 43 23.03 5.47 -2.48
CA PRO A 43 23.54 4.16 -2.88
C PRO A 43 24.66 4.22 -3.93
N LEU A 44 25.75 3.45 -3.78
CA LEU A 44 26.90 3.54 -4.69
C LEU A 44 26.54 3.33 -6.16
N GLY A 45 25.72 2.31 -6.46
CA GLY A 45 25.32 2.05 -7.85
C GLY A 45 24.45 3.16 -8.45
N ARG A 46 23.80 3.99 -7.62
CA ARG A 46 23.11 5.20 -8.08
C ARG A 46 24.12 6.30 -8.37
N TYR A 47 25.05 6.55 -7.43
CA TYR A 47 26.12 7.53 -7.60
C TYR A 47 26.95 7.28 -8.87
N ILE A 48 27.47 6.06 -9.05
CA ILE A 48 28.25 5.68 -10.25
C ILE A 48 27.44 5.91 -11.52
N ARG A 49 26.15 5.55 -11.53
CA ARG A 49 25.28 5.72 -12.69
C ARG A 49 25.07 7.20 -13.03
N GLU A 50 24.83 8.04 -12.02
CA GLU A 50 24.67 9.49 -12.22
C GLU A 50 25.97 10.13 -12.75
N GLN A 51 27.14 9.69 -12.27
CA GLN A 51 28.43 10.16 -12.80
C GLN A 51 28.69 9.74 -14.26
N VAL A 52 28.27 8.53 -14.64
CA VAL A 52 28.54 7.97 -15.98
C VAL A 52 27.50 8.40 -17.03
N LEU A 53 26.23 8.52 -16.63
CA LEU A 53 25.11 8.80 -17.54
C LEU A 53 24.57 10.22 -17.41
N GLY A 54 24.98 11.00 -16.40
CA GLY A 54 24.53 12.38 -16.21
C GLY A 54 23.01 12.51 -16.17
N ASP A 55 22.49 13.54 -16.84
CA ASP A 55 21.07 13.85 -16.94
C ASP A 55 20.27 12.84 -17.78
N ASP A 56 20.94 12.03 -18.61
CA ASP A 56 20.32 10.98 -19.41
C ASP A 56 20.03 9.70 -18.60
N ALA A 57 20.39 9.68 -17.32
CA ALA A 57 20.08 8.59 -16.41
C ALA A 57 18.57 8.55 -16.12
N ALA A 58 17.79 7.86 -16.97
CA ALA A 58 16.36 7.69 -16.76
C ALA A 58 16.05 7.29 -15.30
N PRO A 59 15.18 8.04 -14.58
CA PRO A 59 14.92 7.82 -13.17
C PRO A 59 14.32 6.41 -12.97
N ARG A 60 14.94 5.62 -12.08
CA ARG A 60 14.35 4.33 -11.70
C ARG A 60 13.04 4.58 -10.98
N LYS A 61 12.01 3.78 -11.28
CA LYS A 61 10.79 3.68 -10.45
C LYS A 61 11.22 3.49 -9.00
N LYS A 62 11.01 4.50 -8.17
CA LYS A 62 11.22 4.38 -6.72
C LYS A 62 10.26 3.28 -6.27
N ARG A 63 10.79 2.21 -5.65
CA ARG A 63 9.94 1.25 -4.94
C ARG A 63 9.27 2.07 -3.85
N GLY A 64 7.96 2.32 -3.97
CA GLY A 64 7.24 3.22 -3.07
C GLY A 64 7.55 2.85 -1.63
N ARG A 65 8.13 3.78 -0.87
CA ARG A 65 8.25 3.66 0.58
C ARG A 65 6.84 3.84 1.13
N TYR A 66 6.04 2.79 1.10
CA TYR A 66 4.81 2.76 1.88
C TYR A 66 5.18 2.42 3.33
N PRO A 67 4.67 3.16 4.33
CA PRO A 67 4.81 2.78 5.73
C PRO A 67 3.96 1.52 5.96
N VAL A 68 4.58 0.34 5.79
CA VAL A 68 3.94 -0.98 5.91
C VAL A 68 3.28 -1.17 7.29
N LYS A 69 3.82 -0.52 8.33
CA LYS A 69 3.29 -0.62 9.70
C LYS A 69 1.97 0.12 9.90
N ASP A 70 1.82 1.31 9.32
CA ASP A 70 0.59 2.10 9.50
C ASP A 70 -0.58 1.49 8.73
N HIS A 71 -0.32 0.89 7.56
CA HIS A 71 -1.35 0.20 6.78
C HIS A 71 -1.89 -1.06 7.48
N GLU A 72 -1.05 -1.80 8.21
CA GLU A 72 -1.50 -2.97 8.97
C GLU A 72 -2.39 -2.57 10.16
N ALA A 73 -1.98 -1.52 10.89
CA ALA A 73 -2.78 -0.98 11.99
C ALA A 73 -4.13 -0.42 11.49
N LEU A 74 -4.11 0.37 10.41
CA LEU A 74 -5.32 0.90 9.77
C LEU A 74 -6.21 -0.22 9.22
N GLY A 75 -5.63 -1.27 8.64
CA GLY A 75 -6.35 -2.43 8.15
C GLY A 75 -7.05 -3.21 9.27
N ARG A 76 -6.40 -3.37 10.43
CA ARG A 76 -7.02 -3.97 11.62
C ARG A 76 -8.20 -3.14 12.13
N VAL A 77 -8.05 -1.82 12.21
CA VAL A 77 -9.13 -0.92 12.63
C VAL A 77 -10.32 -1.00 11.66
N LEU A 78 -10.06 -0.98 10.34
CA LEU A 78 -11.11 -1.11 9.32
C LEU A 78 -11.81 -2.49 9.40
N GLY A 79 -11.05 -3.57 9.62
CA GLY A 79 -11.61 -4.91 9.80
C GLY A 79 -12.50 -5.03 11.05
N ALA A 80 -12.06 -4.45 12.17
CA ALA A 80 -12.84 -4.38 13.40
C ALA A 80 -14.11 -3.53 13.22
N LEU A 81 -14.02 -2.42 12.49
CA LEU A 81 -15.19 -1.61 12.13
C LEU A 81 -16.19 -2.42 11.29
N GLY A 82 -15.72 -3.20 10.32
CA GLY A 82 -16.57 -4.08 9.52
C GLY A 82 -17.24 -5.20 10.33
N SER A 83 -16.55 -5.76 11.33
CA SER A 83 -17.06 -6.85 12.17
C SER A 83 -17.97 -6.39 13.32
N SER A 84 -17.94 -5.10 13.67
CA SER A 84 -18.70 -4.50 14.78
C SER A 84 -20.22 -4.58 14.68
N ARG A 85 -20.77 -5.09 13.55
CA ARG A 85 -22.22 -5.21 13.28
C ARG A 85 -23.00 -3.89 13.43
N LEU A 86 -22.35 -2.73 13.34
CA LEU A 86 -22.96 -1.42 13.52
C LEU A 86 -24.23 -1.22 12.69
N SER A 87 -24.23 -1.65 11.42
CA SER A 87 -25.42 -1.57 10.55
C SER A 87 -26.60 -2.39 11.06
N SER A 88 -26.34 -3.56 11.65
CA SER A 88 -27.39 -4.41 12.23
C SER A 88 -27.96 -3.79 13.49
N ASN A 89 -27.09 -3.24 14.35
CA ASN A 89 -27.51 -2.58 15.59
C ASN A 89 -28.30 -1.30 15.30
N LEU A 90 -27.87 -0.50 14.31
CA LEU A 90 -28.62 0.67 13.84
C LEU A 90 -29.98 0.30 13.26
N ASN A 91 -30.08 -0.79 12.51
CA ASN A 91 -31.36 -1.26 11.99
C ASN A 91 -32.30 -1.74 13.11
N GLN A 92 -31.75 -2.31 14.19
CA GLN A 92 -32.54 -2.69 15.38
C GLN A 92 -33.05 -1.46 16.13
N LEU A 93 -32.22 -0.42 16.29
CA LEU A 93 -32.63 0.85 16.90
C LEU A 93 -33.71 1.55 16.05
N ALA A 94 -33.55 1.58 14.73
CA ALA A 94 -34.56 2.14 13.82
C ALA A 94 -35.90 1.40 13.91
N ARG A 95 -35.88 0.05 14.01
CA ARG A 95 -37.10 -0.74 14.21
C ARG A 95 -37.73 -0.49 15.58
N ALA A 96 -36.95 -0.44 16.65
CA ALA A 96 -37.44 -0.19 18.00
C ALA A 96 -38.03 1.23 18.15
N SER A 97 -37.44 2.20 17.46
CA SER A 97 -37.97 3.56 17.30
C SER A 97 -39.32 3.56 16.56
N ASN A 98 -39.39 2.96 15.38
CA ASN A 98 -40.61 2.92 14.57
C ASN A 98 -41.75 2.13 15.23
N SER A 99 -41.44 1.12 16.04
CA SER A 99 -42.45 0.34 16.78
C SER A 99 -42.94 1.03 18.06
N GLY A 100 -42.41 2.21 18.39
CA GLY A 100 -42.71 2.93 19.64
C GLY A 100 -42.15 2.25 20.89
N SER A 101 -41.33 1.21 20.73
CA SER A 101 -40.72 0.47 21.83
C SER A 101 -39.50 1.16 22.41
N LEU A 102 -38.93 2.11 21.68
CA LEU A 102 -37.89 3.03 22.12
C LEU A 102 -38.53 4.43 22.22
N PRO A 103 -38.55 5.08 23.39
CA PRO A 103 -38.98 6.47 23.49
C PRO A 103 -37.90 7.36 22.83
N VAL A 104 -38.06 7.60 21.53
CA VAL A 104 -37.24 8.52 20.75
C VAL A 104 -37.79 9.93 20.89
N SER A 105 -37.05 10.80 21.58
CA SER A 105 -37.26 12.23 21.43
C SER A 105 -36.68 12.68 20.07
N PRO A 106 -37.12 13.82 19.51
CA PRO A 106 -36.51 14.38 18.31
C PRO A 106 -34.99 14.59 18.44
N GLU A 107 -34.53 14.86 19.66
CA GLU A 107 -33.11 14.99 20.02
C GLU A 107 -32.38 13.64 19.90
N THR A 108 -32.97 12.56 20.40
CA THR A 108 -32.38 11.21 20.27
C THR A 108 -32.31 10.75 18.81
N GLU A 109 -33.30 11.11 17.99
CA GLU A 109 -33.28 10.81 16.56
C GLU A 109 -32.16 11.58 15.85
N ALA A 110 -31.95 12.86 16.21
CA ALA A 110 -30.86 13.66 15.67
C ALA A 110 -29.49 13.09 16.05
N ASP A 111 -29.29 12.72 17.32
CA ASP A 111 -28.05 12.12 17.81
C ASP A 111 -27.72 10.81 17.11
N LEU A 112 -28.74 9.97 16.85
CA LEU A 112 -28.55 8.72 16.13
C LEU A 112 -28.16 8.95 14.66
N ARG A 113 -28.75 9.93 13.99
CA ARG A 113 -28.36 10.28 12.61
C ARG A 113 -26.92 10.80 12.58
N GLN A 114 -26.55 11.68 13.52
CA GLN A 114 -25.20 12.21 13.62
C GLN A 114 -24.18 11.08 13.84
N ALA A 115 -24.45 10.16 14.77
CA ALA A 115 -23.58 9.01 15.01
C ALA A 115 -23.41 8.13 13.76
N CYS A 116 -24.45 7.96 12.93
CA CYS A 116 -24.35 7.25 11.66
C CYS A 116 -23.41 7.96 10.67
N GLU A 117 -23.51 9.28 10.58
CA GLU A 117 -22.67 10.10 9.71
C GLU A 117 -21.21 10.05 10.15
N ASP A 118 -20.94 10.15 11.45
CA ASP A 118 -19.59 10.09 12.01
C ASP A 118 -18.92 8.74 11.72
N VAL A 119 -19.65 7.63 11.88
CA VAL A 119 -19.16 6.28 11.53
C VAL A 119 -18.85 6.16 10.04
N LYS A 120 -19.70 6.74 9.18
CA LYS A 120 -19.48 6.76 7.73
C LYS A 120 -18.25 7.58 7.35
N ALA A 121 -18.06 8.73 7.99
CA ALA A 121 -16.88 9.59 7.80
C ALA A 121 -15.60 8.87 8.22
N MET A 122 -15.56 8.28 9.43
CA MET A 122 -14.43 7.48 9.90
C MET A 122 -14.08 6.34 8.94
N ARG A 123 -15.08 5.61 8.43
CA ARG A 123 -14.86 4.55 7.43
C ARG A 123 -14.22 5.08 6.16
N GLN A 124 -14.68 6.24 5.65
CA GLN A 124 -14.14 6.84 4.44
C GLN A 124 -12.70 7.30 4.60
N GLU A 125 -12.36 7.90 5.74
CA GLU A 125 -10.99 8.32 6.06
C GLU A 125 -10.04 7.13 6.16
N LEU A 126 -10.46 6.03 6.80
CA LEU A 126 -9.67 4.79 6.86
C LEU A 126 -9.43 4.20 5.47
N LEU A 127 -10.44 4.18 4.60
CA LEU A 127 -10.30 3.69 3.22
C LEU A 127 -9.36 4.56 2.38
N ARG A 128 -9.40 5.88 2.55
CA ARG A 128 -8.48 6.83 1.90
C ARG A 128 -7.04 6.61 2.40
N ALA A 129 -6.85 6.50 3.71
CA ALA A 129 -5.54 6.26 4.32
C ALA A 129 -4.90 4.93 3.88
N LEU A 130 -5.72 3.91 3.58
CA LEU A 130 -5.27 2.62 3.05
C LEU A 130 -5.01 2.61 1.53
N GLY A 131 -5.26 3.73 0.84
CA GLY A 131 -5.05 3.85 -0.61
C GLY A 131 -6.09 3.14 -1.47
N SER A 132 -7.25 2.78 -0.91
CA SER A 132 -8.31 2.05 -1.62
C SER A 132 -9.25 2.96 -2.44
N ILE A 133 -9.14 4.29 -2.28
CA ILE A 133 -9.87 5.30 -3.05
C ILE A 133 -8.89 6.44 -3.39
N SER A 134 -7.94 6.16 -4.27
CA SER A 134 -7.23 7.19 -5.04
C SER A 134 -6.57 6.55 -6.25
N ASP A 135 -7.08 6.96 -7.41
CA ASP A 135 -6.52 6.95 -8.75
C ASP A 135 -6.07 5.62 -9.35
N GLY A 136 -6.98 5.09 -10.17
CA GLY A 136 -6.71 4.92 -11.60
C GLY A 136 -5.25 4.69 -11.95
N GLY A 137 -4.81 3.44 -11.80
CA GLY A 137 -3.70 2.94 -12.59
C GLY A 137 -4.13 2.92 -14.05
N GLU A 138 -4.01 4.06 -14.74
CA GLU A 138 -3.94 4.08 -16.19
C GLU A 138 -2.64 3.40 -16.66
N PRO A 139 -2.67 2.76 -17.85
CA PRO A 139 -1.81 1.63 -18.25
C PRO A 139 -0.29 1.89 -18.30
#